data_AF-A0A7X8PSM0-F1
#
_entry.id   AF-A0A7X8PSM0-F1
#
_cell.length_a   1.000
_cell.length_b   1.000
_cell.length_c   1.000
_cell.angle_alpha   90.00
_cell.angle_beta   90.00
_cell.angle_gamma   90.00
#
_symmetry.space_group_name_H-M   'P 1'
#
loop_
_entity.id
_entity.type
_entity.pdbx_description
1 polymer ?
#
loop_
_entity_poly.entity_id
_entity_poly.type
_entity_poly.pdbx_seq_one_letter_code
_entity_poly.pdbx_strand_id
1 'polypeptide(L)'
;GCINWSLKNEALGRRPAYVYYFTRQLPGDNQGAFHSSELWYMFGTLDRSWRPWEPCDHRLSDRMLDYWSNFVKTGDPNGDQLPAWQPCRATKPHVQILDC
;
A
#
# COMPACT_ATOMS: atom_id res chain seq x y z
N GLY A 1 8.35 13.93 -4.45
CA GLY A 1 7.84 12.59 -4.09
C GLY A 1 6.37 12.67 -3.69
N CYS A 2 5.75 11.53 -3.39
CA CYS A 2 4.31 11.39 -3.16
C CYS A 2 3.77 12.25 -2.00
N ILE A 3 4.54 12.45 -0.93
CA ILE A 3 4.18 13.35 0.18
C ILE A 3 3.98 14.78 -0.33
N ASN A 4 4.98 15.36 -1.01
CA ASN A 4 4.88 16.73 -1.54
C ASN A 4 3.71 16.90 -2.53
N TRP A 5 3.37 15.85 -3.27
CA TRP A 5 2.18 15.86 -4.12
C TRP A 5 0.89 15.97 -3.30
N SER A 6 0.76 15.18 -2.23
CA SER A 6 -0.35 15.27 -1.28
C SER A 6 -0.47 16.66 -0.66
N LEU A 7 0.65 17.21 -0.18
CA LEU A 7 0.69 18.54 0.43
C LEU A 7 0.29 19.63 -0.56
N LYS A 8 0.70 19.50 -1.83
CA LYS A 8 0.31 20.42 -2.89
C LYS A 8 -1.19 20.32 -3.22
N ASN A 9 -1.77 19.12 -3.20
CA ASN A 9 -3.22 18.97 -3.36
C ASN A 9 -3.98 19.68 -2.24
N GLU A 10 -3.56 19.48 -0.99
CA GLU A 10 -4.20 20.15 0.16
C GLU A 10 -4.08 21.68 0.07
N ALA A 11 -2.91 22.22 -0.29
CA ALA A 11 -2.70 23.65 -0.48
C ALA A 11 -3.57 24.26 -1.60
N LEU A 12 -3.99 23.45 -2.58
CA LEU A 12 -4.89 23.85 -3.66
C LEU A 12 -6.38 23.62 -3.32
N GLY A 13 -6.71 23.28 -2.08
CA GLY A 13 -8.08 22.98 -1.66
C GLY A 13 -8.63 21.66 -2.21
N ARG A 14 -7.75 20.77 -2.72
CA ARG A 14 -8.12 19.43 -3.20
C ARG A 14 -8.03 18.41 -2.07
N ARG A 15 -8.59 17.23 -2.30
CA ARG A 15 -8.47 16.12 -1.34
C ARG A 15 -7.00 15.71 -1.19
N PRO A 16 -6.49 15.52 0.04
CA PRO A 16 -5.17 14.95 0.27
C PRO A 16 -5.11 13.50 -0.24
N ALA A 17 -3.90 13.05 -0.51
CA ALA A 17 -3.61 11.71 -1.02
C ALA A 17 -3.43 10.69 0.11
N TYR A 18 -3.71 9.43 -0.21
CA TYR A 18 -3.20 8.30 0.56
C TYR A 18 -1.81 7.92 0.02
N VAL A 19 -0.82 7.87 0.89
CA VAL A 19 0.58 7.57 0.53
C VAL A 19 0.99 6.28 1.24
N TYR A 20 1.65 5.37 0.54
CA TYR A 20 2.23 4.15 1.12
C TYR A 20 3.73 4.04 0.88
N TYR A 21 4.36 3.17 1.65
CA TYR A 21 5.70 2.67 1.41
C TYR A 21 5.71 1.15 1.62
N PHE A 22 6.00 0.41 0.55
CA PHE A 22 6.12 -1.05 0.58
C PHE A 22 7.55 -1.42 0.99
N THR A 23 7.70 -2.12 2.12
CA THR A 23 9.00 -2.40 2.74
C THR A 23 9.33 -3.89 2.84
N ARG A 24 8.39 -4.75 2.44
CA ARG A 24 8.55 -6.20 2.54
C ARG A 24 9.73 -6.68 1.67
N GLN A 25 10.74 -7.26 2.32
CA GLN A 25 11.75 -8.10 1.68
C GLN A 25 11.07 -9.33 1.09
N LEU A 26 11.17 -9.55 -0.22
CA LEU A 26 10.58 -10.72 -0.84
C LEU A 26 11.34 -12.00 -0.44
N PRO A 27 10.64 -13.11 -0.18
CA PRO A 27 11.31 -14.36 0.11
C PRO A 27 11.98 -14.93 -1.15
N GLY A 28 13.01 -15.75 -0.92
CA GLY A 28 13.79 -16.42 -1.96
C GLY A 28 15.04 -15.68 -2.45
N ASP A 29 15.27 -14.43 -2.01
CA ASP A 29 16.52 -13.69 -2.23
C ASP A 29 16.69 -12.58 -1.16
N ASN A 30 17.74 -11.76 -1.30
CA ASN A 30 18.06 -10.65 -0.41
C ASN A 30 17.97 -9.28 -1.13
N GLN A 31 17.09 -9.14 -2.13
CA GLN A 31 16.99 -7.94 -2.97
C GLN A 31 16.07 -6.84 -2.43
N GLY A 32 15.54 -7.00 -1.22
CA GLY A 32 14.59 -6.07 -0.59
C GLY A 32 13.26 -5.94 -1.33
N ALA A 33 12.58 -4.84 -1.04
CA ALA A 33 11.43 -4.33 -1.77
C ALA A 33 11.89 -3.60 -3.05
N PHE A 34 12.32 -4.36 -4.06
CA PHE A 34 12.77 -3.77 -5.33
C PHE A 34 11.59 -3.21 -6.14
N HIS A 35 11.89 -2.39 -7.16
CA HIS A 35 10.87 -1.76 -8.00
C HIS A 35 9.95 -2.81 -8.66
N SER A 36 8.63 -2.64 -8.54
CA SER A 36 7.59 -3.55 -9.04
C SER A 36 7.42 -4.87 -8.25
N SER A 37 8.14 -5.04 -7.14
CA SER A 37 8.01 -6.24 -6.29
C SER A 37 6.66 -6.33 -5.58
N GLU A 38 5.96 -5.21 -5.38
CA GLU A 38 4.64 -5.15 -4.77
C GLU A 38 3.52 -5.60 -5.71
N LEU A 39 3.78 -5.69 -7.03
CA LEU A 39 2.73 -5.96 -8.02
C LEU A 39 2.08 -7.34 -7.82
N TRP A 40 2.83 -8.36 -7.38
CA TRP A 40 2.25 -9.66 -7.08
C TRP A 40 1.20 -9.59 -5.97
N TYR A 41 1.43 -8.76 -4.95
CA TYR A 41 0.50 -8.49 -3.85
C TYR A 41 -0.69 -7.67 -4.33
N MET A 42 -0.43 -6.59 -5.08
CA MET A 42 -1.46 -5.70 -5.60
C MET A 42 -2.49 -6.43 -6.49
N PHE A 43 -2.05 -7.43 -7.24
CA PHE A 43 -2.91 -8.19 -8.15
C PHE A 43 -3.41 -9.53 -7.60
N GLY A 44 -3.02 -9.93 -6.39
CA GLY A 44 -3.37 -11.24 -5.85
C GLY A 44 -2.81 -12.40 -6.68
N THR A 45 -1.56 -12.26 -7.15
CA THR A 45 -0.92 -13.22 -8.08
C THR A 45 0.30 -13.92 -7.47
N LEU A 46 0.39 -13.97 -6.14
CA LEU A 46 1.48 -14.67 -5.43
C LEU A 46 1.60 -16.13 -5.92
N ASP A 47 0.50 -16.87 -6.04
CA ASP A 47 0.48 -18.26 -6.51
C ASP A 47 0.87 -18.46 -7.99
N ARG A 48 1.07 -17.36 -8.74
CA ARG A 48 1.52 -17.37 -10.14
C ARG A 48 3.00 -17.02 -10.28
N SER A 49 3.74 -17.03 -9.18
CA SER A 49 5.18 -16.74 -9.11
C SER A 49 5.93 -17.95 -8.55
N TRP A 50 7.21 -18.06 -8.89
CA TRP A 50 8.11 -19.12 -8.41
C TRP A 50 8.68 -18.84 -7.01
N ARG A 51 8.36 -17.69 -6.41
CA ARG A 51 8.90 -17.29 -5.13
C ARG A 51 8.31 -18.12 -3.99
N PRO A 52 9.10 -18.43 -2.94
CA PRO A 52 8.63 -19.19 -1.80
C PRO A 52 7.87 -18.28 -0.82
N TRP A 53 6.65 -17.87 -1.20
CA TRP A 53 5.82 -16.97 -0.40
C TRP A 53 5.52 -17.52 0.99
N GLU A 54 5.52 -16.63 1.98
CA GLU A 54 5.22 -16.95 3.36
C GLU A 54 3.73 -16.67 3.66
N PRO A 55 3.14 -17.29 4.69
CA PRO A 55 1.74 -17.03 5.05
C PRO A 55 1.43 -15.56 5.35
N CYS A 56 2.42 -14.77 5.78
CA CYS A 56 2.26 -13.33 5.98
C CYS A 56 2.10 -12.58 4.64
N ASP A 57 2.74 -13.04 3.56
CA ASP A 57 2.67 -12.41 2.25
C ASP A 57 1.25 -12.49 1.67
N HIS A 58 0.58 -13.63 1.85
CA HIS A 58 -0.83 -13.78 1.48
C HIS A 58 -1.73 -12.82 2.27
N ARG A 59 -1.54 -12.70 3.59
CA ARG A 59 -2.29 -11.73 4.40
C ARG A 59 -2.02 -10.27 3.99
N LEU A 60 -0.77 -9.96 3.65
CA LEU A 60 -0.41 -8.63 3.16
C LEU A 60 -1.08 -8.37 1.80
N SER A 61 -1.09 -9.35 0.91
CA SER A 61 -1.76 -9.29 -0.40
C SER A 61 -3.26 -9.07 -0.26
N ASP A 62 -3.93 -9.84 0.61
CA ASP A 62 -5.36 -9.69 0.88
C ASP A 62 -5.67 -8.27 1.41
N ARG A 63 -4.88 -7.80 2.37
CA ARG A 63 -5.00 -6.43 2.91
C ARG A 63 -4.82 -5.36 1.83
N MET A 64 -3.85 -5.53 0.93
CA MET A 64 -3.61 -4.59 -0.17
C MET A 64 -4.76 -4.59 -1.18
N LEU A 65 -5.29 -5.76 -1.53
CA LEU A 65 -6.45 -5.91 -2.41
C LEU A 65 -7.69 -5.24 -1.83
N ASP A 66 -7.92 -5.38 -0.53
CA ASP A 66 -9.03 -4.72 0.16
C ASP A 66 -8.87 -3.20 0.14
N TYR A 67 -7.70 -2.66 0.50
CA TYR A 67 -7.43 -1.22 0.42
C TYR A 67 -7.70 -0.66 -0.99
N TRP A 68 -7.20 -1.34 -2.01
CA TRP A 68 -7.35 -0.89 -3.40
C TRP A 68 -8.79 -1.02 -3.90
N SER A 69 -9.45 -2.12 -3.57
CA SER A 69 -10.86 -2.32 -3.93
C SER A 69 -11.75 -1.26 -3.29
N ASN A 70 -11.52 -0.93 -2.02
CA ASN A 70 -12.27 0.11 -1.31
C ASN A 70 -12.02 1.49 -1.90
N PHE A 71 -10.76 1.82 -2.19
CA PHE A 71 -10.40 3.09 -2.80
C PHE A 71 -11.01 3.26 -4.19
N VAL A 72 -11.00 2.22 -5.02
CA VAL A 72 -11.63 2.25 -6.35
C VAL A 72 -13.15 2.43 -6.25
N LYS A 73 -13.79 1.81 -5.26
CA LYS A 73 -15.25 1.92 -5.05
C LYS A 73 -15.68 3.28 -4.50
N THR A 74 -14.91 3.86 -3.57
CA THR A 74 -15.40 4.96 -2.70
C THR A 74 -14.48 6.18 -2.63
N GLY A 75 -13.22 6.04 -3.05
CA GLY A 75 -12.17 7.03 -2.81
C GLY A 75 -11.57 7.00 -1.40
N ASP A 76 -11.97 6.05 -0.55
CA ASP A 76 -11.41 5.80 0.78
C ASP A 76 -10.89 4.34 0.83
N PRO A 77 -9.61 4.09 1.14
CA PRO A 77 -9.09 2.72 1.21
C PRO A 77 -9.62 1.94 2.43
N ASN A 78 -10.15 2.62 3.46
CA ASN A 78 -10.46 1.99 4.75
C ASN A 78 -11.66 1.02 4.69
N GLY A 79 -11.69 0.08 5.65
CA GLY A 79 -12.75 -0.90 5.86
C GLY A 79 -12.64 -1.54 7.27
N ASP A 80 -13.70 -2.22 7.73
CA ASP A 80 -13.87 -2.61 9.14
C ASP A 80 -12.75 -3.49 9.72
N GLN A 81 -12.02 -4.23 8.88
CA GLN A 81 -10.95 -5.15 9.30
C GLN A 81 -9.54 -4.69 8.89
N LEU A 82 -9.42 -3.44 8.43
CA LEU A 82 -8.15 -2.90 7.94
C LEU A 82 -7.56 -1.93 8.96
N PRO A 83 -6.22 -1.93 9.17
CA PRO A 83 -5.55 -0.82 9.83
C PRO A 83 -5.94 0.51 9.17
N ALA A 84 -6.22 1.52 9.99
CA ALA A 84 -6.68 2.80 9.47
C ALA A 84 -5.57 3.50 8.68
N TRP A 85 -5.79 3.66 7.37
CA TRP A 85 -4.92 4.42 6.49
C TRP A 85 -5.40 5.87 6.44
N GLN A 86 -4.64 6.76 7.06
CA GLN A 86 -4.96 8.19 7.10
C GLN A 86 -4.45 8.90 5.83
N PRO A 87 -5.18 9.90 5.31
CA PRO A 87 -4.65 10.73 4.23
C PRO A 87 -3.45 11.53 4.72
N CYS A 88 -2.46 11.72 3.85
CA CYS A 88 -1.24 12.46 4.14
C CYS A 88 -1.51 13.98 4.09
N ARG A 89 -1.53 14.63 5.25
CA ARG A 89 -1.81 16.06 5.39
C ARG A 89 -0.60 16.84 5.88
N ALA A 90 -0.59 18.15 5.69
CA ALA A 90 0.46 19.03 6.21
C ALA A 90 0.55 18.98 7.73
N THR A 91 -0.60 18.96 8.42
CA THR A 91 -0.68 18.93 9.90
C THR A 91 -0.44 17.54 10.48
N LYS A 92 -0.67 16.49 9.69
CA LYS A 92 -0.47 15.10 10.08
C LYS A 92 0.03 14.30 8.88
N PRO A 93 1.33 14.38 8.54
CA PRO A 93 1.90 13.57 7.49
C PRO A 93 1.73 12.09 7.86
N HIS A 94 1.26 11.29 6.90
CA HIS A 94 1.05 9.87 7.10
C HIS A 94 1.51 9.11 5.86
N VAL A 95 2.21 8.01 6.10
CA VAL A 95 2.62 7.03 5.09
C VAL A 95 2.25 5.67 5.63
N GLN A 96 1.38 4.95 4.92
CA GLN A 96 1.02 3.60 5.28
C GLN A 96 2.18 2.67 4.94
N ILE A 97 2.78 2.07 5.96
CA ILE A 97 3.78 1.04 5.76
C ILE A 97 3.07 -0.26 5.38
N LEU A 98 3.47 -0.85 4.27
CA LEU A 98 2.98 -2.13 3.78
C LEU A 98 4.10 -3.15 3.97
N ASP A 99 3.99 -3.87 5.09
CA ASP A 99 4.89 -4.95 5.48
C ASP A 99 4.10 -6.07 6.17
N CYS A 100 4.70 -7.25 6.17
CA CYS A 100 4.18 -8.49 6.75
C CYS A 100 4.31 -8.55 8.27
#